data_AF-A0A426URJ4-F1
#
_entry.id   AF-A0A426URJ4-F1
#
_cell.length_a   1.000
_cell.length_b   1.000
_cell.length_c   1.000
_cell.angle_alpha   90.00
_cell.angle_beta   90.00
_cell.angle_gamma   90.00
#
_symmetry.space_group_name_H-M   'P 1'
#
loop_
_entity.id
_entity.type
_entity.pdbx_description
1 polymer ?
#
loop_
_entity_poly.entity_id
_entity_poly.type
_entity_poly.pdbx_seq_one_letter_code
_entity_poly.pdbx_strand_id
1 'polypeptide(L)'
;MFQDFFRSRAAGVAAMAGVAASQAGFAAMHVTQSDVVDPVAIPVSAYAVTWPGVVLFPASVLALAAACAVLAGRGVGLAREGFVRFLLGATAAMLVCAAVFRTGTPESGLTWWAQIHRYTAGAAFVLLSVVAVVCAVRMRQAGAPAWVRHGTWWAAALAGLTFATTTVNTFLPGFLDGGDWRGVPQRVLLVVLSTLLWFLVANSIRALVPAEAAAGGGALVGGSAAAGAEVAAAAATDAAVADAVPVAAVAGESVPVPAGVPAGPLAHAAAGPVPDATRALAGVRP
;
A
#
# COMPACT_ATOMS: atom_id res chain seq x y z
N MET A 1 -2.50 3.57 27.15
CA MET A 1 -1.43 2.65 26.71
C MET A 1 -1.30 2.55 25.18
N PHE A 2 -2.28 2.04 24.43
CA PHE A 2 -2.14 1.90 22.97
C PHE A 2 -2.02 3.23 22.21
N GLN A 3 -2.80 4.25 22.59
CA GLN A 3 -2.71 5.57 21.95
C GLN A 3 -1.35 6.25 22.19
N ASP A 4 -0.74 6.00 23.35
CA ASP A 4 0.55 6.56 23.73
C ASP A 4 1.67 5.99 22.85
N PHE A 5 1.62 4.67 22.57
CA PHE A 5 2.55 4.05 21.64
C PHE A 5 2.49 4.68 20.24
N PHE A 6 1.30 4.79 19.65
CA PHE A 6 1.17 5.28 18.27
C PHE A 6 1.63 6.74 18.09
N ARG A 7 1.50 7.56 19.13
CA ARG A 7 2.01 8.94 19.14
C ARG A 7 3.52 9.03 19.42
N SER A 8 4.13 8.01 20.01
CA SER A 8 5.55 8.01 20.36
C SER A 8 6.49 8.04 19.15
N ARG A 9 7.75 8.42 19.39
CA ARG A 9 8.84 8.26 18.40
C ARG A 9 9.11 6.79 18.06
N ALA A 10 8.91 5.89 19.03
CA ALA A 10 9.11 4.45 18.85
C ALA A 10 8.20 3.87 17.76
N ALA A 11 6.94 4.33 17.65
CA ALA A 11 6.07 3.94 16.54
C ALA A 11 6.62 4.40 15.18
N GLY A 12 7.15 5.62 15.07
CA GLY A 12 7.82 6.08 13.84
C GLY A 12 8.99 5.19 13.45
N VAL A 13 9.87 4.86 14.41
CA VAL A 13 11.00 3.95 14.19
C VAL A 13 10.55 2.55 13.80
N ALA A 14 9.52 2.00 14.45
CA ALA A 14 8.97 0.70 14.13
C ALA A 14 8.43 0.63 12.70
N ALA A 15 7.72 1.68 12.24
CA ALA A 15 7.26 1.76 10.86
C ALA A 15 8.42 1.81 9.86
N MET A 16 9.43 2.65 10.10
CA MET A 16 10.64 2.71 9.26
C MET A 16 11.36 1.37 9.20
N ALA A 17 11.55 0.71 10.34
CA ALA A 17 12.18 -0.60 10.43
C ALA A 17 11.39 -1.66 9.66
N GLY A 18 10.05 -1.64 9.74
CA GLY A 18 9.19 -2.56 8.98
C GLY A 18 9.32 -2.39 7.47
N VAL A 19 9.33 -1.14 6.97
CA VAL A 19 9.54 -0.87 5.53
C VAL A 19 10.95 -1.30 5.10
N ALA A 20 11.98 -0.94 5.87
CA ALA A 20 13.37 -1.29 5.57
C ALA A 20 13.59 -2.81 5.57
N ALA A 21 13.09 -3.53 6.57
CA ALA A 21 13.20 -4.98 6.66
C ALA A 21 12.46 -5.68 5.52
N SER A 22 11.28 -5.18 5.14
CA SER A 22 10.55 -5.66 3.97
C SER A 22 11.38 -5.53 2.70
N GLN A 23 11.89 -4.33 2.41
CA GLN A 23 12.72 -4.04 1.23
C GLN A 23 14.01 -4.88 1.22
N ALA A 24 14.70 -4.98 2.36
CA ALA A 24 15.92 -5.76 2.50
C ALA A 24 15.70 -7.25 2.22
N GLY A 25 14.62 -7.84 2.75
CA GLY A 25 14.32 -9.25 2.49
C GLY A 25 13.90 -9.52 1.04
N PHE A 26 13.12 -8.63 0.41
CA PHE A 26 12.81 -8.73 -1.02
C PHE A 26 14.05 -8.57 -1.91
N ALA A 27 14.95 -7.64 -1.56
CA ALA A 27 16.23 -7.50 -2.26
C ALA A 27 17.11 -8.74 -2.09
N ALA A 28 17.19 -9.29 -0.88
CA ALA A 28 17.94 -10.52 -0.61
C ALA A 28 17.42 -11.71 -1.42
N MET A 29 16.09 -11.92 -1.47
CA MET A 29 15.50 -12.96 -2.33
C MET A 29 15.78 -12.72 -3.81
N HIS A 30 15.71 -11.47 -4.27
CA HIS A 30 16.02 -11.13 -5.65
C HIS A 30 17.47 -11.48 -6.05
N VAL A 31 18.44 -11.21 -5.16
CA VAL A 31 19.86 -11.52 -5.39
C VAL A 31 20.17 -13.01 -5.23
N THR A 32 19.57 -13.68 -4.24
CA THR A 32 19.91 -15.07 -3.90
C THR A 32 19.11 -16.12 -4.67
N GLN A 33 18.02 -15.72 -5.31
CA GLN A 33 17.11 -16.64 -6.01
C GLN A 33 16.86 -16.21 -7.47
N SER A 34 17.69 -15.33 -8.04
CA SER A 34 17.57 -14.91 -9.46
C SER A 34 17.67 -16.07 -10.44
N ASP A 35 18.43 -17.10 -10.11
CA ASP A 35 18.68 -18.24 -10.99
C ASP A 35 17.52 -19.24 -11.01
N VAL A 36 16.65 -19.19 -10.00
CA VAL A 36 15.50 -20.12 -9.83
C VAL A 36 14.15 -19.42 -9.97
N VAL A 37 14.11 -18.09 -9.83
CA VAL A 37 12.93 -17.26 -10.06
C VAL A 37 13.32 -16.16 -11.04
N ASP A 38 12.98 -16.39 -12.32
CA ASP A 38 13.13 -15.38 -13.36
C ASP A 38 12.37 -14.09 -12.96
N PRO A 39 13.09 -12.99 -12.69
CA PRO A 39 12.46 -11.78 -12.21
C PRO A 39 11.59 -11.07 -13.25
N VAL A 40 11.74 -11.43 -14.52
CA VAL A 40 11.02 -10.85 -15.65
C VAL A 40 9.68 -11.56 -15.82
N ALA A 41 9.69 -12.89 -16.01
CA ALA A 41 8.47 -13.65 -16.29
C ALA A 41 7.66 -14.07 -15.05
N ILE A 42 8.32 -14.23 -13.89
CA ILE A 42 7.70 -14.89 -12.73
C ILE A 42 7.28 -13.86 -11.68
N PRO A 43 6.03 -13.93 -11.15
CA PRO A 43 5.55 -13.02 -10.12
C PRO A 43 6.36 -13.09 -8.83
N VAL A 44 6.35 -12.00 -8.05
CA VAL A 44 7.15 -11.88 -6.81
C VAL A 44 6.79 -12.94 -5.77
N SER A 45 5.52 -13.38 -5.72
CA SER A 45 5.09 -14.42 -4.78
C SER A 45 5.77 -15.77 -5.00
N ALA A 46 6.35 -16.03 -6.18
CA ALA A 46 7.05 -17.28 -6.44
C ALA A 46 8.32 -17.46 -5.59
N TYR A 47 8.91 -16.39 -5.05
CA TYR A 47 10.01 -16.55 -4.08
C TYR A 47 9.58 -17.38 -2.85
N ALA A 48 8.29 -17.37 -2.50
CA ALA A 48 7.76 -18.11 -1.35
C ALA A 48 7.75 -19.65 -1.52
N VAL A 49 8.17 -20.19 -2.67
CA VAL A 49 8.13 -21.64 -2.92
C VAL A 49 9.49 -22.33 -2.82
N THR A 50 10.60 -21.58 -2.83
CA THR A 50 11.97 -22.11 -2.79
C THR A 50 12.75 -21.56 -1.59
N TRP A 51 13.72 -22.31 -1.07
CA TRP A 51 14.61 -21.82 -0.01
C TRP A 51 15.59 -20.77 -0.58
N PRO A 52 15.93 -19.69 0.15
CA PRO A 52 15.43 -19.28 1.48
C PRO A 52 14.09 -18.51 1.47
N GLY A 53 13.51 -18.25 0.30
CA GLY A 53 12.29 -17.45 0.14
C GLY A 53 11.05 -17.97 0.87
N VAL A 54 10.95 -19.28 1.17
CA VAL A 54 9.89 -19.84 2.04
C VAL A 54 9.80 -19.18 3.42
N VAL A 55 10.91 -18.63 3.93
CA VAL A 55 10.97 -17.87 5.19
C VAL A 55 11.05 -16.37 4.92
N LEU A 56 11.93 -15.95 4.01
CA LEU A 56 12.16 -14.53 3.76
C LEU A 56 10.93 -13.82 3.19
N PHE A 57 10.16 -14.48 2.32
CA PHE A 57 8.96 -13.89 1.73
C PHE A 57 7.90 -13.53 2.79
N PRO A 58 7.37 -14.47 3.61
CA PRO A 58 6.39 -14.11 4.62
C PRO A 58 6.95 -13.14 5.66
N ALA A 59 8.23 -13.24 6.03
CA ALA A 59 8.86 -12.28 6.94
C ALA A 59 8.85 -10.85 6.36
N SER A 60 9.22 -10.67 5.09
CA SER A 60 9.17 -9.37 4.41
C SER A 60 7.77 -8.82 4.24
N VAL A 61 6.78 -9.67 3.95
CA VAL A 61 5.37 -9.28 3.84
C VAL A 61 4.80 -8.87 5.21
N LEU A 62 5.12 -9.61 6.27
CA LEU A 62 4.70 -9.28 7.64
C LEU A 62 5.36 -8.01 8.16
N ALA A 63 6.63 -7.75 7.82
CA ALA A 63 7.30 -6.50 8.13
C ALA A 63 6.61 -5.29 7.47
N LEU A 64 6.18 -5.44 6.22
CA LEU A 64 5.39 -4.42 5.51
C LEU A 64 4.00 -4.25 6.14
N ALA A 65 3.34 -5.35 6.50
CA ALA A 65 2.05 -5.33 7.20
C ALA A 65 2.14 -4.57 8.53
N ALA A 66 3.22 -4.80 9.30
CA ALA A 66 3.48 -4.09 10.54
C ALA A 66 3.66 -2.58 10.30
N ALA A 67 4.40 -2.16 9.27
CA ALA A 67 4.53 -0.75 8.92
C ALA A 67 3.17 -0.11 8.58
N CYS A 68 2.33 -0.80 7.79
CA CYS A 68 0.98 -0.35 7.48
C CYS A 68 0.10 -0.25 8.74
N ALA A 69 0.14 -1.25 9.63
CA ALA A 69 -0.63 -1.25 10.88
C ALA A 69 -0.20 -0.11 11.82
N VAL A 70 1.10 0.15 11.91
CA VAL A 70 1.63 1.27 12.70
C VAL A 70 1.17 2.60 12.12
N LEU A 71 1.24 2.80 10.81
CA LEU A 71 0.71 4.01 10.16
C LEU A 71 -0.81 4.15 10.31
N ALA A 72 -1.56 3.04 10.31
CA ALA A 72 -3.00 3.06 10.56
C ALA A 72 -3.34 3.53 11.98
N GLY A 73 -2.54 3.15 12.99
CA GLY A 73 -2.70 3.59 14.37
C GLY A 73 -2.19 5.01 14.62
N ARG A 74 -1.05 5.36 14.02
CA ARG A 74 -0.36 6.65 14.18
C ARG A 74 -0.99 7.79 13.38
N GLY A 75 -1.53 7.48 12.20
CA GLY A 75 -1.86 8.50 11.21
C GLY A 75 -0.71 8.79 10.26
N VAL A 76 -1.03 9.54 9.20
CA VAL A 76 -0.11 9.96 8.13
C VAL A 76 0.15 11.47 8.14
N GLY A 77 -0.37 12.19 9.13
CA GLY A 77 -0.19 13.64 9.27
C GLY A 77 -1.13 14.46 8.37
N LEU A 78 -2.36 13.96 8.16
CA LEU A 78 -3.43 14.64 7.43
C LEU A 78 -4.63 14.91 8.35
N ALA A 79 -5.36 15.99 8.10
CA ALA A 79 -6.64 16.22 8.77
C ALA A 79 -7.70 15.20 8.28
N ARG A 80 -8.55 14.72 9.20
CA ARG A 80 -9.67 13.78 8.91
C ARG A 80 -9.21 12.52 8.14
N GLU A 81 -8.10 11.93 8.57
CA GLU A 81 -7.44 10.78 7.95
C GLU A 81 -8.10 9.41 8.23
N GLY A 82 -9.32 9.36 8.79
CA GLY A 82 -9.97 8.12 9.19
C GLY A 82 -10.08 7.08 8.06
N PHE A 83 -10.39 7.53 6.84
CA PHE A 83 -10.45 6.64 5.67
C PHE A 83 -9.07 6.09 5.29
N VAL A 84 -8.02 6.91 5.28
CA VAL A 84 -6.64 6.47 4.99
C VAL A 84 -6.17 5.46 6.04
N ARG A 85 -6.48 5.70 7.31
CA ARG A 85 -6.17 4.79 8.42
C ARG A 85 -6.88 3.45 8.27
N PHE A 86 -8.16 3.46 7.88
CA PHE A 86 -8.90 2.25 7.56
C PHE A 86 -8.24 1.47 6.41
N LEU A 87 -7.91 2.13 5.29
CA LEU A 87 -7.26 1.48 4.15
C LEU A 87 -5.91 0.87 4.49
N LEU A 88 -5.09 1.56 5.30
CA LEU A 88 -3.80 1.04 5.78
C LEU A 88 -3.98 -0.16 6.72
N GLY A 89 -4.98 -0.12 7.61
CA GLY A 89 -5.33 -1.25 8.48
C GLY A 89 -5.83 -2.46 7.70
N ALA A 90 -6.72 -2.24 6.72
CA ALA A 90 -7.20 -3.28 5.81
C ALA A 90 -6.06 -3.86 4.97
N THR A 91 -5.15 -3.02 4.49
CA THR A 91 -3.93 -3.47 3.80
C THR A 91 -3.10 -4.39 4.69
N ALA A 92 -2.87 -4.01 5.95
CA ALA A 92 -2.11 -4.83 6.88
C ALA A 92 -2.77 -6.22 7.07
N ALA A 93 -4.09 -6.26 7.24
CA ALA A 93 -4.84 -7.52 7.34
C ALA A 93 -4.70 -8.37 6.08
N MET A 94 -4.81 -7.77 4.88
CA MET A 94 -4.65 -8.48 3.61
C MET A 94 -3.23 -9.02 3.43
N LEU A 95 -2.20 -8.26 3.81
CA LEU A 95 -0.81 -8.73 3.78
C LEU A 95 -0.55 -9.88 4.76
N VAL A 96 -1.13 -9.84 5.97
CA VAL A 96 -1.05 -10.96 6.92
C VAL A 96 -1.68 -12.21 6.32
N CYS A 97 -2.88 -12.09 5.73
CA CYS A 97 -3.49 -13.20 5.01
C CYS A 97 -2.55 -13.71 3.89
N ALA A 98 -2.06 -12.83 3.03
CA ALA A 98 -1.15 -13.24 1.96
C ALA A 98 0.12 -13.95 2.47
N ALA A 99 0.64 -13.59 3.64
CA ALA A 99 1.78 -14.25 4.25
C ALA A 99 1.43 -15.63 4.83
N VAL A 100 0.24 -15.80 5.41
CA VAL A 100 -0.22 -17.05 6.03
C VAL A 100 -0.67 -18.08 4.99
N PHE A 101 -1.43 -17.63 3.99
CA PHE A 101 -1.93 -18.51 2.93
C PHE A 101 -0.80 -18.73 1.90
N ARG A 102 -0.29 -19.95 1.81
CA ARG A 102 0.83 -20.29 0.93
C ARG A 102 0.42 -20.17 -0.54
N THR A 103 1.28 -19.55 -1.34
CA THR A 103 1.11 -19.54 -2.80
C THR A 103 1.27 -20.95 -3.38
N GLY A 104 0.66 -21.20 -4.54
CA GLY A 104 0.77 -22.48 -5.24
C GLY A 104 2.11 -22.61 -5.99
N THR A 105 2.60 -23.84 -6.09
CA THR A 105 3.64 -24.23 -7.05
C THR A 105 3.00 -24.57 -8.40
N PRO A 106 3.73 -24.51 -9.53
CA PRO A 106 3.25 -24.98 -10.82
C PRO A 106 2.65 -26.40 -10.77
N GLU A 107 3.24 -27.28 -9.97
CA GLU A 107 2.87 -28.69 -9.84
C GLU A 107 1.61 -28.87 -8.98
N SER A 108 1.42 -28.05 -7.95
CA SER A 108 0.27 -28.15 -7.04
C SER A 108 -1.04 -27.57 -7.60
N GLY A 109 -0.98 -26.86 -8.73
CA GLY A 109 -2.14 -26.20 -9.34
C GLY A 109 -2.79 -25.10 -8.47
N LEU A 110 -4.03 -24.76 -8.82
CA LEU A 110 -4.85 -23.73 -8.16
C LEU A 110 -5.52 -24.26 -6.89
N THR A 111 -4.75 -24.47 -5.82
CA THR A 111 -5.33 -24.82 -4.52
C THR A 111 -6.16 -23.66 -3.94
N TRP A 112 -7.09 -23.96 -3.04
CA TRP A 112 -7.85 -22.94 -2.30
C TRP A 112 -6.93 -21.95 -1.57
N TRP A 113 -5.84 -22.44 -0.97
CA TRP A 113 -4.82 -21.61 -0.31
C TRP A 113 -4.13 -20.65 -1.29
N ALA A 114 -3.77 -21.14 -2.47
CA ALA A 114 -3.15 -20.32 -3.52
C ALA A 114 -4.11 -19.22 -4.03
N GLN A 115 -5.41 -19.51 -4.10
CA GLN A 115 -6.42 -18.50 -4.48
C GLN A 115 -6.55 -17.42 -3.41
N ILE A 116 -6.65 -17.80 -2.13
CA ILE A 116 -6.73 -16.83 -1.02
C ILE A 116 -5.49 -15.94 -1.01
N HIS A 117 -4.29 -16.51 -1.18
CA HIS A 117 -3.05 -15.75 -1.32
C HIS A 117 -3.14 -14.72 -2.45
N ARG A 118 -3.55 -15.13 -3.66
CA ARG A 118 -3.63 -14.26 -4.83
C ARG A 118 -4.60 -13.10 -4.61
N TYR A 119 -5.80 -13.38 -4.11
CA TYR A 119 -6.81 -12.35 -3.89
C TYR A 119 -6.43 -11.38 -2.77
N THR A 120 -5.87 -11.88 -1.67
CA THR A 120 -5.45 -11.01 -0.55
C THR A 120 -4.22 -10.18 -0.90
N ALA A 121 -3.23 -10.75 -1.61
CA ALA A 121 -2.10 -9.98 -2.13
C ALA A 121 -2.55 -8.90 -3.14
N GLY A 122 -3.42 -9.26 -4.08
CA GLY A 122 -4.00 -8.32 -5.04
C GLY A 122 -4.78 -7.20 -4.34
N ALA A 123 -5.61 -7.53 -3.35
CA ALA A 123 -6.35 -6.55 -2.55
C ALA A 123 -5.41 -5.60 -1.81
N ALA A 124 -4.32 -6.09 -1.21
CA ALA A 124 -3.32 -5.24 -0.57
C ALA A 124 -2.71 -4.22 -1.54
N PHE A 125 -2.34 -4.65 -2.76
CA PHE A 125 -1.83 -3.76 -3.78
C PHE A 125 -2.85 -2.70 -4.23
N VAL A 126 -4.12 -3.09 -4.41
CA VAL A 126 -5.21 -2.16 -4.74
C VAL A 126 -5.39 -1.13 -3.63
N LEU A 127 -5.51 -1.58 -2.39
CA LEU A 127 -5.73 -0.70 -1.23
C LEU A 127 -4.58 0.32 -1.08
N LEU A 128 -3.33 -0.10 -1.19
CA LEU A 128 -2.18 0.83 -1.14
C LEU A 128 -2.14 1.79 -2.32
N SER A 129 -2.56 1.36 -3.51
CA SER A 129 -2.66 2.25 -4.67
C SER A 129 -3.73 3.32 -4.45
N VAL A 130 -4.87 2.96 -3.85
CA VAL A 130 -5.90 3.92 -3.44
C VAL A 130 -5.37 4.86 -2.36
N VAL A 131 -4.62 4.36 -1.37
CA VAL A 131 -3.93 5.20 -0.37
C VAL A 131 -3.01 6.19 -1.05
N ALA A 132 -2.23 5.78 -2.07
CA ALA A 132 -1.34 6.65 -2.82
C ALA A 132 -2.09 7.81 -3.46
N VAL A 133 -3.18 7.52 -4.19
CA VAL A 133 -4.02 8.52 -4.87
C VAL A 133 -4.65 9.48 -3.88
N VAL A 134 -5.27 8.96 -2.82
CA VAL A 134 -5.90 9.79 -1.78
C VAL A 134 -4.87 10.68 -1.11
N CYS A 135 -3.70 10.15 -0.74
CA CYS A 135 -2.64 10.93 -0.11
C CYS A 135 -2.06 11.98 -1.05
N ALA A 136 -1.85 11.68 -2.34
CA ALA A 136 -1.36 12.65 -3.31
C ALA A 136 -2.26 13.89 -3.41
N VAL A 137 -3.58 13.70 -3.45
CA VAL A 137 -4.57 14.79 -3.47
C VAL A 137 -4.58 15.55 -2.15
N ARG A 138 -4.67 14.83 -1.03
CA ARG A 138 -4.82 15.44 0.31
C ARG A 138 -3.56 16.16 0.79
N MET A 139 -2.37 15.64 0.50
CA MET A 139 -1.09 16.29 0.85
C MET A 139 -0.91 17.60 0.10
N ARG A 140 -1.39 17.68 -1.15
CA ARG A 140 -1.40 18.94 -1.92
C ARG A 140 -2.32 19.97 -1.27
N GLN A 141 -3.52 19.57 -0.86
CA GLN A 141 -4.49 20.45 -0.20
C GLN A 141 -4.02 20.91 1.19
N ALA A 142 -3.35 20.03 1.93
CA ALA A 142 -2.86 20.31 3.28
C ALA A 142 -1.56 21.13 3.32
N GLY A 143 -1.01 21.57 2.19
CA GLY A 143 0.25 22.32 2.15
C GLY A 143 1.44 21.53 2.68
N ALA A 144 1.48 20.21 2.47
CA ALA A 144 2.62 19.39 2.87
C ALA A 144 3.91 19.82 2.12
N PRO A 145 5.12 19.47 2.61
CA PRO A 145 6.38 19.83 1.99
C PRO A 145 6.42 19.36 0.55
N ALA A 146 7.06 20.15 -0.31
CA ALA A 146 7.11 19.89 -1.75
C ALA A 146 7.59 18.45 -2.07
N TRP A 147 8.61 17.95 -1.36
CA TRP A 147 9.13 16.61 -1.57
C TRP A 147 8.12 15.50 -1.18
N VAL A 148 7.32 15.66 -0.13
CA VAL A 148 6.25 14.71 0.25
C VAL A 148 5.15 14.74 -0.80
N ARG A 149 4.74 15.94 -1.23
CA ARG A 149 3.72 16.12 -2.27
C ARG A 149 4.14 15.49 -3.59
N HIS A 150 5.35 15.77 -4.06
CA HIS A 150 5.87 15.21 -5.30
C HIS A 150 6.06 13.69 -5.18
N GLY A 151 6.62 13.22 -4.05
CA GLY A 151 6.81 11.79 -3.78
C GLY A 151 5.50 11.01 -3.80
N THR A 152 4.48 11.48 -3.09
CA THR A 152 3.14 10.84 -3.08
C THR A 152 2.44 10.91 -4.44
N TRP A 153 2.59 12.01 -5.18
CA TRP A 153 2.01 12.13 -6.52
C TRP A 153 2.67 11.18 -7.53
N TRP A 154 4.00 11.11 -7.55
CA TRP A 154 4.73 10.15 -8.39
C TRP A 154 4.44 8.71 -7.99
N ALA A 155 4.36 8.43 -6.69
CA ALA A 155 3.96 7.11 -6.22
C ALA A 155 2.55 6.74 -6.71
N ALA A 156 1.59 7.66 -6.67
CA ALA A 156 0.24 7.42 -7.19
C ALA A 156 0.24 7.18 -8.71
N ALA A 157 0.97 7.99 -9.48
CA ALA A 157 1.06 7.85 -10.93
C ALA A 157 1.71 6.52 -11.34
N LEU A 158 2.86 6.20 -10.74
CA LEU A 158 3.58 4.96 -11.02
C LEU A 158 2.82 3.72 -10.52
N ALA A 159 2.14 3.80 -9.38
CA ALA A 159 1.30 2.71 -8.90
C ALA A 159 0.11 2.47 -9.85
N GLY A 160 -0.56 3.54 -10.29
CA GLY A 160 -1.65 3.44 -11.27
C GLY A 160 -1.19 2.80 -12.58
N LEU A 161 -0.06 3.25 -13.13
CA LEU A 161 0.51 2.69 -14.35
C LEU A 161 0.87 1.21 -14.18
N THR A 162 1.69 0.88 -13.18
CA THR A 162 2.16 -0.49 -12.97
C THR A 162 1.05 -1.46 -12.57
N PHE A 163 0.04 -0.99 -11.84
CA PHE A 163 -1.16 -1.78 -11.54
C PHE A 163 -2.00 -2.05 -12.79
N ALA A 164 -2.20 -1.04 -13.63
CA ALA A 164 -2.89 -1.21 -14.92
C ALA A 164 -2.13 -2.21 -15.81
N THR A 165 -0.80 -2.07 -15.93
CA THR A 165 0.04 -3.02 -16.66
C THR A 165 -0.04 -4.43 -16.08
N THR A 166 0.03 -4.59 -14.76
CA THR A 166 -0.12 -5.90 -14.09
C THR A 166 -1.47 -6.54 -14.42
N THR A 167 -2.54 -5.73 -14.41
CA THR A 167 -3.90 -6.17 -14.72
C THR A 167 -3.99 -6.63 -16.17
N VAL A 168 -3.50 -5.82 -17.12
CA VAL A 168 -3.45 -6.18 -18.54
C VAL A 168 -2.66 -7.47 -18.75
N ASN A 169 -1.45 -7.59 -18.20
CA ASN A 169 -0.63 -8.80 -18.36
C ASN A 169 -1.28 -10.04 -17.72
N THR A 170 -2.14 -9.86 -16.72
CA THR A 170 -2.84 -10.97 -16.05
C THR A 170 -4.05 -11.44 -16.84
N PHE A 171 -4.86 -10.51 -17.36
CA PHE A 171 -6.13 -10.85 -18.02
C PHE A 171 -6.05 -10.91 -19.55
N LEU A 172 -5.02 -10.32 -20.14
CA LEU A 172 -4.73 -10.30 -21.59
C LEU A 172 -3.25 -10.67 -21.82
N PRO A 173 -2.80 -11.88 -21.45
CA PRO A 173 -1.38 -12.24 -21.47
C PRO A 173 -0.74 -12.22 -22.87
N GLY A 174 -1.54 -12.35 -23.94
CA GLY A 174 -1.07 -12.23 -25.32
C GLY A 174 -0.96 -10.79 -25.85
N PHE A 175 -1.37 -9.79 -25.07
CA PHE A 175 -1.20 -8.39 -25.44
C PHE A 175 0.22 -7.92 -25.07
N LEU A 176 0.99 -7.49 -26.07
CA LEU A 176 2.38 -7.03 -25.92
C LEU A 176 3.27 -8.05 -25.20
N ASP A 177 3.06 -9.34 -25.45
CA ASP A 177 3.79 -10.44 -24.80
C ASP A 177 3.76 -10.34 -23.27
N GLY A 178 2.66 -9.82 -22.71
CA GLY A 178 2.52 -9.48 -21.29
C GLY A 178 2.82 -10.64 -20.34
N GLY A 179 2.59 -11.88 -20.78
CA GLY A 179 2.96 -13.09 -20.06
C GLY A 179 4.46 -13.22 -19.78
N ASP A 180 5.31 -12.77 -20.70
CA ASP A 180 6.76 -12.96 -20.66
C ASP A 180 7.46 -12.00 -19.69
N TRP A 181 6.81 -10.89 -19.34
CA TRP A 181 7.38 -9.86 -18.46
C TRP A 181 6.48 -9.44 -17.31
N ARG A 182 5.44 -10.22 -16.99
CA ARG A 182 4.48 -9.94 -15.90
C ARG A 182 5.12 -9.78 -14.50
N GLY A 183 6.33 -10.29 -14.30
CA GLY A 183 7.08 -10.15 -13.06
C GLY A 183 7.63 -8.73 -12.84
N VAL A 184 7.89 -7.98 -13.92
CA VAL A 184 8.47 -6.62 -13.85
C VAL A 184 7.48 -5.62 -13.22
N PRO A 185 6.23 -5.47 -13.71
CA PRO A 185 5.29 -4.51 -13.14
C PRO A 185 5.02 -4.74 -11.65
N GLN A 186 4.97 -5.99 -11.20
CA GLN A 186 4.74 -6.32 -9.79
C GLN A 186 5.91 -5.89 -8.89
N ARG A 187 7.15 -6.08 -9.34
CA ARG A 187 8.35 -5.65 -8.60
C ARG A 187 8.43 -4.13 -8.52
N VAL A 188 8.18 -3.45 -9.64
CA VAL A 188 8.15 -1.98 -9.67
C VAL A 188 7.04 -1.46 -8.76
N LEU A 189 5.83 -2.04 -8.82
CA LEU A 189 4.71 -1.66 -7.95
C LEU A 189 5.07 -1.84 -6.48
N LEU A 190 5.73 -2.94 -6.10
CA LEU A 190 6.19 -3.18 -4.72
C LEU A 190 7.20 -2.11 -4.25
N VAL A 191 8.17 -1.75 -5.09
CA VAL A 191 9.14 -0.69 -4.80
C VAL A 191 8.46 0.67 -4.66
N VAL A 192 7.54 1.00 -5.57
CA VAL A 192 6.79 2.26 -5.56
C VAL A 192 5.95 2.37 -4.28
N LEU A 193 5.21 1.32 -3.92
CA LEU A 193 4.33 1.34 -2.75
C LEU A 193 5.11 1.28 -1.42
N SER A 194 6.25 0.58 -1.36
CA SER A 194 7.13 0.65 -0.18
C SER A 194 7.77 2.05 -0.04
N THR A 195 8.12 2.70 -1.14
CA THR A 195 8.60 4.09 -1.16
C THR A 195 7.52 5.07 -0.74
N LEU A 196 6.26 4.86 -1.13
CA LEU A 196 5.12 5.61 -0.61
C LEU A 196 5.08 5.57 0.92
N LEU A 197 5.25 4.40 1.53
CA LEU A 197 5.23 4.29 2.99
C LEU A 197 6.34 5.12 3.64
N TRP A 198 7.54 5.21 3.05
CA TRP A 198 8.58 6.12 3.55
C TRP A 198 8.11 7.58 3.59
N PHE A 199 7.46 8.07 2.52
CA PHE A 199 6.89 9.43 2.50
C PHE A 199 5.81 9.61 3.58
N LEU A 200 4.95 8.62 3.78
CA LEU A 200 3.88 8.67 4.78
C LEU A 200 4.44 8.64 6.21
N VAL A 201 5.43 7.79 6.49
CA VAL A 201 6.12 7.73 7.79
C VAL A 201 6.78 9.07 8.09
N ALA A 202 7.55 9.61 7.16
CA ALA A 202 8.25 10.85 7.38
C ALA A 202 7.30 12.05 7.56
N ASN A 203 6.19 12.10 6.81
CA ASN A 203 5.16 13.12 7.04
C ASN A 203 4.47 12.95 8.41
N SER A 204 4.21 11.71 8.84
CA SER A 204 3.63 11.43 10.16
C SER A 204 4.53 11.89 11.31
N ILE A 205 5.85 11.73 11.17
CA ILE A 205 6.84 12.17 12.18
C ILE A 205 6.84 13.70 12.27
N ARG A 206 6.92 14.36 11.11
CA ARG A 206 6.92 15.83 11.04
C ARG A 206 5.66 16.44 11.64
N ALA A 207 4.50 15.84 11.41
CA ALA A 207 3.22 16.35 11.90
C ALA A 207 3.10 16.36 13.44
N LEU A 208 3.92 15.57 14.16
CA LEU A 208 3.90 15.55 15.63
C LEU A 208 4.81 16.59 16.29
N VAL A 209 5.79 17.15 15.57
CA VAL A 209 6.75 18.12 16.13
C VAL A 209 6.10 19.44 16.60
N PRO A 210 5.13 20.04 15.89
CA PRO A 210 4.52 21.31 16.31
C PRO A 210 3.74 21.24 17.63
N ALA A 211 3.18 20.07 17.97
CA ALA A 211 2.35 19.90 19.17
C ALA A 211 3.18 19.87 20.47
N GLU A 212 4.39 19.29 20.43
CA GLU A 212 5.27 19.21 21.61
C GLU A 212 5.86 20.58 21.98
N ALA A 213 6.22 21.41 20.98
CA ALA A 213 6.79 22.73 21.22
C ALA A 213 5.78 23.72 21.84
N ALA A 214 4.51 23.65 21.44
CA ALA A 214 3.44 24.49 22.01
C ALA A 214 3.10 24.09 23.46
N ALA A 215 3.18 22.80 23.80
CA ALA A 215 2.90 22.31 25.15
C ALA A 215 4.05 22.60 26.15
N GLY A 216 5.30 22.62 25.70
CA GLY A 216 6.46 22.90 26.55
C GLY A 216 6.67 24.40 26.86
N GLY A 217 6.26 25.29 25.96
CA GLY A 217 6.46 26.74 26.11
C GLY A 217 5.53 27.43 27.13
N GLY A 218 4.38 26.83 27.45
CA GLY A 218 3.39 27.42 28.38
C GLY A 218 3.75 27.30 29.86
N ALA A 219 4.71 26.44 30.24
CA ALA A 219 5.04 26.18 31.63
C ALA A 219 6.05 27.17 32.25
N LEU A 220 6.67 28.05 31.46
CA LEU A 220 7.73 28.98 31.92
C LEU A 220 7.32 30.46 31.96
N VAL A 221 6.10 30.82 31.54
CA VAL A 221 5.61 32.23 31.55
C VAL A 221 4.52 32.41 32.63
N GLY A 222 4.75 31.82 33.81
CA GLY A 222 3.87 31.92 34.98
C GLY A 222 4.30 32.97 36.02
N GLY A 223 5.19 33.90 35.67
CA GLY A 223 5.65 34.96 36.57
C GLY A 223 5.55 36.35 35.94
N SER A 224 4.70 37.20 36.51
CA SER A 224 4.64 38.65 36.30
C SER A 224 3.92 39.18 35.04
N ALA A 225 2.60 39.00 34.96
CA ALA A 225 1.74 39.82 34.09
C ALA A 225 0.45 40.26 34.81
N ALA A 226 0.60 40.96 35.93
CA ALA A 226 -0.46 41.70 36.60
C ALA A 226 -0.28 43.21 36.38
N ALA A 227 -0.13 43.65 35.13
CA ALA A 227 -0.16 45.06 34.75
C ALA A 227 -0.39 45.17 33.24
N GLY A 228 -1.58 45.60 32.80
CA GLY A 228 -1.82 45.94 31.39
C GLY A 228 -3.16 45.53 30.78
N ALA A 229 -4.19 45.25 31.58
CA ALA A 229 -5.48 44.77 31.10
C ALA A 229 -6.45 45.87 30.58
N GLU A 230 -5.99 47.07 30.20
CA GLU A 230 -6.91 48.20 29.96
C GLU A 230 -6.93 48.81 28.55
N VAL A 231 -6.17 48.33 27.55
CA VAL A 231 -6.10 49.06 26.24
C VAL A 231 -6.64 48.27 25.03
N ALA A 232 -7.00 46.99 25.14
CA ALA A 232 -7.34 46.17 23.97
C ALA A 232 -8.84 45.94 23.70
N ALA A 233 -9.73 46.80 24.21
CA ALA A 233 -11.19 46.66 24.05
C ALA A 233 -11.80 47.41 22.85
N ALA A 234 -11.00 47.96 21.92
CA ALA A 234 -11.49 48.89 20.90
C ALA A 234 -11.35 48.46 19.42
N ALA A 235 -11.08 47.18 19.12
CA ALA A 235 -10.78 46.75 17.74
C ALA A 235 -11.54 45.49 17.27
N ALA A 236 -12.77 45.28 17.73
CA ALA A 236 -13.59 44.13 17.33
C ALA A 236 -15.02 44.55 16.93
N THR A 237 -15.13 45.42 15.93
CA THR A 237 -16.37 45.67 15.18
C THR A 237 -16.00 46.02 13.75
N ASP A 238 -15.71 45.02 12.92
CA ASP A 238 -16.08 44.99 11.50
C ASP A 238 -15.50 43.74 10.82
N ALA A 239 -16.36 42.76 10.53
CA ALA A 239 -16.25 41.82 9.39
C ALA A 239 -17.26 40.67 9.60
N ALA A 240 -18.54 40.95 9.37
CA ALA A 240 -19.57 39.92 9.31
C ALA A 240 -20.60 40.24 8.23
N VAL A 241 -20.22 40.17 6.95
CA VAL A 241 -21.16 40.11 5.81
C VAL A 241 -20.52 39.32 4.65
N ALA A 242 -21.34 38.48 4.01
CA ALA A 242 -21.14 37.67 2.79
C ALA A 242 -20.38 36.33 2.99
N ASP A 243 -20.86 35.16 2.56
CA ASP A 243 -21.77 34.87 1.45
C ASP A 243 -22.44 33.50 1.68
N ALA A 244 -23.76 33.45 1.51
CA ALA A 244 -24.55 32.23 1.57
C ALA A 244 -24.82 31.76 0.14
N VAL A 245 -24.22 30.63 -0.26
CA VAL A 245 -24.51 29.97 -1.54
C VAL A 245 -25.64 28.96 -1.35
N PRO A 246 -26.70 28.98 -2.19
CA PRO A 246 -27.79 28.02 -2.07
C PRO A 246 -27.38 26.64 -2.62
N VAL A 247 -27.66 25.60 -1.85
CA VAL A 247 -27.54 24.20 -2.28
C VAL A 247 -28.81 23.84 -3.06
N ALA A 248 -28.69 23.72 -4.38
CA ALA A 248 -29.73 23.15 -5.23
C ALA A 248 -29.77 21.62 -5.03
N ALA A 249 -30.95 21.11 -4.68
CA ALA A 249 -31.23 19.69 -4.57
C ALA A 249 -31.26 19.04 -5.97
N VAL A 250 -30.39 18.05 -6.19
CA VAL A 250 -30.43 17.18 -7.37
C VAL A 250 -31.33 16.00 -7.05
N ALA A 251 -32.48 15.93 -7.73
CA ALA A 251 -33.40 14.81 -7.70
C ALA A 251 -32.75 13.54 -8.26
N GLY A 252 -33.03 12.40 -7.62
CA GLY A 252 -32.44 11.11 -7.94
C GLY A 252 -32.89 10.55 -9.29
N GLU A 253 -31.93 10.20 -10.13
CA GLU A 253 -32.11 9.22 -11.20
C GLU A 253 -31.84 7.82 -10.65
N SER A 254 -32.84 6.96 -10.76
CA SER A 254 -32.76 5.54 -10.51
C SER A 254 -31.87 4.87 -11.56
N VAL A 255 -30.73 4.34 -11.13
CA VAL A 255 -29.86 3.50 -11.96
C VAL A 255 -30.57 2.17 -12.24
N PRO A 256 -30.77 1.77 -13.51
CA PRO A 256 -31.36 0.48 -13.83
C PRO A 256 -30.40 -0.65 -13.46
N VAL A 257 -30.91 -1.65 -12.75
CA VAL A 257 -30.23 -2.91 -12.46
C VAL A 257 -30.19 -3.73 -13.76
N PRO A 258 -29.02 -4.07 -14.32
CA PRO A 258 -28.97 -4.95 -15.47
C PRO A 258 -29.43 -6.35 -15.08
N ALA A 259 -30.45 -6.83 -15.79
CA ALA A 259 -30.99 -8.17 -15.67
C ALA A 259 -29.96 -9.22 -16.10
N GLY A 260 -29.84 -10.25 -15.26
CA GLY A 260 -29.40 -11.62 -15.56
C GLY A 260 -28.39 -11.85 -16.68
N VAL A 261 -27.14 -12.12 -16.29
CA VAL A 261 -26.20 -12.86 -17.16
C VAL A 261 -26.67 -14.32 -17.24
N PRO A 262 -26.96 -14.87 -18.43
CA PRO A 262 -27.32 -16.28 -18.56
C PRO A 262 -26.10 -17.17 -18.27
N ALA A 263 -26.30 -18.18 -17.43
CA ALA A 263 -25.33 -19.24 -17.18
C ALA A 263 -25.16 -20.08 -18.47
N GLY A 264 -24.11 -19.79 -19.23
CA GLY A 264 -23.67 -20.63 -20.34
C GLY A 264 -22.99 -21.92 -19.84
N PRO A 265 -23.06 -23.03 -20.59
CA PRO A 265 -22.50 -24.31 -20.19
C PRO A 265 -20.97 -24.26 -20.16
N LEU A 266 -20.39 -24.74 -19.05
CA LEU A 266 -18.96 -24.97 -18.88
C LEU A 266 -18.48 -25.99 -19.91
N ALA A 267 -17.83 -25.51 -20.97
CA ALA A 267 -17.13 -26.38 -21.92
C ALA A 267 -15.88 -26.97 -21.23
N HIS A 268 -15.94 -28.26 -20.94
CA HIS A 268 -14.76 -29.06 -20.59
C HIS A 268 -13.81 -29.11 -21.79
N ALA A 269 -12.77 -28.27 -21.78
CA ALA A 269 -11.65 -28.43 -22.68
C ALA A 269 -10.91 -29.74 -22.32
N ALA A 270 -10.91 -30.69 -23.26
CA ALA A 270 -10.15 -31.92 -23.15
C ALA A 270 -8.65 -31.59 -23.05
N ALA A 271 -8.02 -32.02 -21.96
CA ALA A 271 -6.58 -31.95 -21.80
C ALA A 271 -5.92 -32.86 -22.85
N GLY A 272 -5.18 -32.25 -23.78
CA GLY A 272 -4.31 -32.99 -24.68
C GLY A 272 -3.15 -33.66 -23.92
N PRO A 273 -2.54 -34.71 -24.49
CA PRO A 273 -1.46 -35.45 -23.85
C PRO A 273 -0.25 -34.55 -23.59
N VAL A 274 0.18 -34.51 -22.32
CA VAL A 274 1.41 -33.83 -21.87
C VAL A 274 2.61 -34.67 -22.35
N PRO A 275 3.58 -34.09 -23.08
CA PRO A 275 4.76 -34.81 -23.52
C PRO A 275 5.64 -35.24 -22.33
N ASP A 276 6.07 -36.49 -22.38
CA ASP A 276 6.83 -37.19 -21.34
C ASP A 276 8.26 -36.62 -21.26
N ALA A 277 8.54 -35.84 -20.22
CA ALA A 277 9.82 -35.14 -20.00
C ALA A 277 10.98 -36.06 -19.58
N THR A 278 10.75 -37.37 -19.46
CA THR A 278 11.74 -38.35 -18.99
C THR A 278 12.81 -38.71 -20.03
N ARG A 279 12.69 -38.28 -21.29
CA ARG A 279 13.67 -38.62 -22.35
C ARG A 279 14.91 -37.72 -22.45
N ALA A 280 14.99 -36.59 -21.73
CA ALA A 280 16.05 -35.61 -21.97
C ALA A 280 17.36 -35.82 -21.17
N LEU A 281 17.45 -36.79 -20.24
CA LEU A 281 18.60 -36.92 -19.34
C LEU A 281 19.55 -38.10 -19.62
N ALA A 282 19.38 -38.84 -20.72
CA ALA A 282 20.23 -39.99 -21.05
C ALA A 282 21.57 -39.65 -21.75
N GLY A 283 21.95 -38.37 -21.86
CA GLY A 283 22.99 -37.94 -22.81
C GLY A 283 24.35 -37.51 -22.26
N VAL A 284 24.58 -37.46 -20.94
CA VAL A 284 25.86 -36.97 -20.39
C VAL A 284 26.68 -38.13 -19.85
N ARG A 285 27.69 -38.55 -20.62
CA ARG A 285 28.75 -39.46 -20.16
C ARG A 285 29.86 -38.67 -19.45
N PRO A 286 30.53 -39.29 -18.44
CA PRO A 286 31.57 -38.65 -17.64
C PRO A 286 32.84 -38.32 -18.42
#